data_AF-A0A2G3ANJ7-F1
#
_entry.id   AF-A0A2G3ANJ7-F1
#
_cell.length_a   1.000
_cell.length_b   1.000
_cell.length_c   1.000
_cell.angle_alpha   90.00
_cell.angle_beta   90.00
_cell.angle_gamma   90.00
#
_symmetry.space_group_name_H-M   'P 1'
#
loop_
_entity.id
_entity.type
_entity.pdbx_description
1 polymer ?
#
loop_
_entity_poly.entity_id
_entity_poly.type
_entity_poly.pdbx_seq_one_letter_code
_entity_poly.pdbx_strand_id
1 'polypeptide(L)'
;MNVTTLKEDESWQQFVKNTGDVANLEYIQPLEKKIARECGGLTLAITVIGSSMRGKTRVDLWKDALDSLRRSEPYNKNVKDKVCSVIKWSYDSLESRDIQSCFLYCLLYPVAILLDDLIYFWWAEGILGEHATYKQAYNRGIKLVESLKDACLLEADEMEIVDCVKMYDVVRDVFIWIASTSGDEHTSIFQVGIGLTEISQFKISASVN
;
A
#
# COMPACT_ATOMS: atom_id res chain seq x y z
N MET A 1 2.02 -1.73 -4.88
CA MET A 1 1.58 -2.56 -3.75
C MET A 1 2.21 -3.91 -3.93
N ASN A 2 3.32 -4.19 -3.25
CA ASN A 2 3.90 -5.54 -3.27
C ASN A 2 3.16 -6.38 -2.23
N VAL A 3 2.04 -6.96 -2.65
CA VAL A 3 1.34 -7.96 -1.84
C VAL A 3 2.10 -9.27 -1.97
N THR A 4 2.61 -9.80 -0.87
CA THR A 4 3.18 -11.14 -0.84
C THR A 4 2.08 -12.17 -1.11
N THR A 5 2.24 -12.96 -2.17
CA THR A 5 1.29 -13.99 -2.61
C THR A 5 1.81 -15.39 -2.34
N LEU A 6 0.92 -16.30 -1.93
CA LEU A 6 1.20 -17.73 -1.81
C LEU A 6 1.46 -18.37 -3.17
N LYS A 7 2.26 -19.44 -3.19
CA LYS A 7 2.40 -20.29 -4.37
C LYS A 7 1.09 -21.06 -4.63
N GLU A 8 0.92 -21.60 -5.83
CA GLU A 8 -0.32 -22.28 -6.22
C GLU A 8 -0.69 -23.44 -5.30
N ASP A 9 0.28 -24.29 -4.93
CA ASP A 9 0.06 -25.43 -4.04
C ASP A 9 -0.28 -25.00 -2.61
N GLU A 10 0.38 -23.96 -2.10
CA GLU A 10 0.11 -23.37 -0.78
C GLU A 10 -1.28 -22.73 -0.75
N SER A 11 -1.65 -22.05 -1.84
CA SER A 11 -2.97 -21.43 -2.00
C SER A 11 -4.07 -22.48 -1.97
N TRP A 12 -3.86 -23.58 -2.69
CA TRP A 12 -4.75 -24.73 -2.72
C TRP A 12 -4.91 -25.35 -1.33
N GLN A 13 -3.80 -25.66 -0.65
CA GLN A 13 -3.82 -26.27 0.69
C GLN A 13 -4.54 -25.37 1.71
N GLN A 14 -4.28 -24.06 1.65
CA GLN A 14 -4.95 -23.10 2.52
C GLN A 14 -6.45 -23.00 2.19
N PHE A 15 -6.84 -23.07 0.92
CA PHE A 15 -8.25 -23.07 0.51
C PHE A 15 -8.98 -24.31 1.05
N VAL A 16 -8.39 -25.50 0.90
CA VAL A 16 -8.88 -26.78 1.44
C VAL A 16 -9.09 -26.73 2.96
N LYS A 17 -8.13 -26.14 3.67
CA LYS A 17 -8.25 -25.93 5.12
C LYS A 17 -9.47 -25.07 5.49
N ASN A 18 -9.82 -24.09 4.65
CA ASN A 18 -10.92 -23.17 4.90
C ASN A 18 -12.29 -23.75 4.51
N THR A 19 -12.35 -24.58 3.47
CA THR A 19 -13.57 -25.25 2.96
C THR A 19 -13.99 -26.46 3.80
N GLY A 20 -13.05 -27.09 4.51
CA GLY A 20 -13.30 -28.23 5.39
C GLY A 20 -13.58 -29.53 4.64
N ASP A 21 -14.32 -30.47 5.25
CA ASP A 21 -14.51 -31.84 4.74
C ASP A 21 -15.12 -31.93 3.32
N VAL A 22 -15.74 -30.85 2.85
CA VAL A 22 -16.28 -30.72 1.49
C VAL A 22 -15.20 -30.84 0.41
N ALA A 23 -13.94 -30.50 0.74
CA ALA A 23 -12.79 -30.66 -0.14
C ALA A 23 -12.45 -32.13 -0.48
N ASN A 24 -13.00 -33.09 0.28
CA ASN A 24 -12.83 -34.52 0.01
C ASN A 24 -13.79 -35.06 -1.06
N LEU A 25 -14.74 -34.24 -1.54
CA LEU A 25 -15.68 -34.63 -2.58
C LEU A 25 -15.02 -34.52 -3.96
N GLU A 26 -14.84 -35.66 -4.64
CA GLU A 26 -14.15 -35.74 -5.94
C GLU A 26 -14.73 -34.80 -7.01
N TYR A 27 -16.04 -34.56 -6.99
CA TYR A 27 -16.71 -33.69 -7.95
C TYR A 27 -16.59 -32.19 -7.63
N ILE A 28 -16.12 -31.82 -6.43
CA ILE A 28 -15.88 -30.43 -5.99
C ILE A 28 -14.42 -30.03 -6.15
N GLN A 29 -13.47 -30.94 -5.88
CA GLN A 29 -12.03 -30.66 -5.97
C GLN A 29 -11.60 -29.91 -7.25
N PRO A 30 -12.10 -30.24 -8.46
CA PRO A 30 -11.69 -29.53 -9.67
C PRO A 30 -12.13 -28.06 -9.68
N LEU A 31 -13.29 -27.73 -9.09
CA LEU A 31 -13.78 -26.36 -9.00
C LEU A 31 -13.06 -25.59 -7.90
N GLU A 32 -12.83 -26.25 -6.77
CA GLU A 32 -12.08 -25.70 -5.66
C GLU A 32 -10.66 -25.29 -6.12
N LYS A 33 -9.94 -26.14 -6.88
CA LYS A 33 -8.60 -25.82 -7.41
C LYS A 33 -8.63 -24.60 -8.32
N LYS A 34 -9.65 -24.52 -9.18
CA LYS A 34 -9.84 -23.37 -10.07
C LYS A 34 -10.08 -22.10 -9.26
N ILE A 35 -10.96 -22.15 -8.26
CA ILE A 35 -11.25 -20.99 -7.40
C ILE A 35 -10.01 -20.55 -6.63
N ALA A 36 -9.27 -21.49 -6.02
CA ALA A 36 -8.03 -21.18 -5.32
C ALA A 36 -6.99 -20.51 -6.24
N ARG A 37 -6.91 -20.96 -7.51
CA ARG A 37 -6.08 -20.32 -8.54
C ARG A 37 -6.57 -18.92 -8.90
N GLU A 38 -7.88 -18.72 -9.09
CA GLU A 38 -8.44 -17.38 -9.37
C GLU A 38 -8.21 -16.39 -8.21
N CYS A 39 -7.96 -16.85 -6.98
CA CYS A 39 -7.61 -15.99 -5.85
C CYS A 39 -6.20 -15.37 -5.96
N GLY A 40 -5.40 -15.77 -6.95
CA GLY A 40 -4.11 -15.12 -7.25
C GLY A 40 -3.07 -15.18 -6.12
N GLY A 41 -3.14 -16.20 -5.24
CA GLY A 41 -2.23 -16.33 -4.11
C GLY A 41 -2.47 -15.34 -2.96
N LEU A 42 -3.52 -14.50 -3.03
CA LEU A 42 -3.84 -13.55 -1.99
C LEU A 42 -4.44 -14.26 -0.78
N THR A 43 -3.69 -14.36 0.33
CA THR A 43 -4.08 -15.08 1.55
C THR A 43 -5.45 -14.65 2.07
N LEU A 44 -5.78 -13.35 2.00
CA LEU A 44 -7.07 -12.84 2.42
C LEU A 44 -8.21 -13.30 1.50
N ALA A 45 -8.02 -13.24 0.17
CA ALA A 45 -9.02 -13.71 -0.78
C ALA A 45 -9.28 -15.21 -0.61
N ILE A 46 -8.22 -16.02 -0.51
CA ILE A 46 -8.27 -17.47 -0.27
C ILE A 46 -9.05 -17.77 1.02
N THR A 47 -8.79 -17.02 2.09
CA THR A 47 -9.44 -17.22 3.39
C THR A 47 -10.92 -16.88 3.36
N VAL A 48 -11.28 -15.71 2.81
CA VAL A 48 -12.67 -15.25 2.73
C VAL A 48 -13.48 -16.19 1.84
N ILE A 49 -12.99 -16.48 0.63
CA ILE A 49 -13.71 -17.28 -0.35
C ILE A 49 -13.79 -18.74 0.14
N GLY A 50 -12.70 -19.34 0.59
CA GLY A 50 -12.70 -20.71 1.11
C GLY A 50 -13.65 -20.88 2.30
N SER A 51 -13.65 -19.93 3.24
CA SER A 51 -14.58 -19.94 4.37
C SER A 51 -16.04 -19.80 3.93
N SER A 52 -16.30 -18.94 2.93
CA SER A 52 -17.65 -18.78 2.38
C SER A 52 -18.17 -20.04 1.68
N MET A 53 -17.27 -20.91 1.23
CA MET A 53 -17.59 -22.16 0.55
C MET A 53 -17.69 -23.37 1.50
N ARG A 54 -17.37 -23.18 2.78
CA ARG A 54 -17.45 -24.23 3.80
C ARG A 54 -18.86 -24.85 3.87
N GLY A 55 -18.92 -26.18 3.87
CA GLY A 55 -20.18 -26.93 3.98
C GLY A 55 -21.07 -26.93 2.73
N LYS A 56 -20.70 -26.23 1.65
CA LYS A 56 -21.51 -26.18 0.41
C LYS A 56 -21.22 -27.39 -0.46
N THR A 57 -22.13 -28.35 -0.52
CA THR A 57 -21.96 -29.58 -1.35
C THR A 57 -22.52 -29.47 -2.77
N ARG A 58 -23.34 -28.45 -3.05
CA ARG A 58 -23.97 -28.27 -4.37
C ARG A 58 -22.99 -27.68 -5.38
N VAL A 59 -22.70 -28.43 -6.45
CA VAL A 59 -21.80 -28.02 -7.55
C VAL A 59 -22.18 -26.66 -8.16
N ASP A 60 -23.47 -26.35 -8.28
CA ASP A 60 -23.93 -25.09 -8.86
C ASP A 60 -23.39 -23.86 -8.11
N LEU A 61 -23.29 -23.94 -6.78
CA LEU A 61 -22.77 -22.86 -5.94
C LEU A 61 -21.27 -22.62 -6.18
N TRP A 62 -20.53 -23.68 -6.50
CA TRP A 62 -19.10 -23.60 -6.82
C TRP A 62 -18.86 -23.03 -8.21
N LYS A 63 -19.70 -23.40 -9.18
CA LYS A 63 -19.66 -22.80 -10.52
C LYS A 63 -20.00 -21.31 -10.47
N ASP A 64 -21.06 -20.94 -9.75
CA ASP A 64 -21.44 -19.54 -9.60
C ASP A 64 -20.36 -18.70 -8.88
N ALA A 65 -19.73 -19.25 -7.84
CA ALA A 65 -18.60 -18.59 -7.18
C ALA A 65 -17.41 -18.39 -8.13
N LEU A 66 -17.05 -19.42 -8.92
CA LEU A 66 -15.97 -19.34 -9.90
C LEU A 66 -16.29 -18.33 -11.01
N ASP A 67 -17.50 -18.35 -11.56
CA ASP A 67 -17.93 -17.42 -12.60
C ASP A 67 -18.02 -15.99 -12.07
N SER A 68 -18.42 -15.80 -10.81
CA SER A 68 -18.42 -14.50 -10.14
C SER A 68 -16.99 -13.98 -9.91
N LEU A 69 -16.05 -14.85 -9.54
CA LEU A 69 -14.63 -14.49 -9.42
C LEU A 69 -13.98 -14.12 -10.76
N ARG A 70 -14.36 -14.80 -11.83
CA ARG A 70 -13.87 -14.49 -13.19
C ARG A 70 -14.49 -13.22 -13.75
N ARG A 71 -15.74 -12.93 -13.39
CA ARG A 71 -16.42 -11.67 -13.73
C ARG A 71 -15.95 -10.50 -12.88
N SER A 72 -15.52 -10.75 -11.64
CA SER A 72 -14.82 -9.74 -10.86
C SER A 72 -13.45 -9.53 -11.49
N GLU A 73 -13.30 -8.44 -12.26
CA GLU A 73 -12.01 -8.08 -12.84
C GLU A 73 -10.92 -8.12 -11.77
N PRO A 74 -9.74 -8.71 -12.04
CA PRO A 74 -8.59 -8.70 -11.12
C PRO A 74 -8.12 -7.28 -10.76
N TYR A 75 -8.64 -6.27 -11.44
CA TYR A 75 -8.35 -4.87 -11.24
C TYR A 75 -9.53 -4.12 -11.87
N ASN A 76 -10.61 -3.92 -11.12
CA ASN A 76 -11.66 -3.04 -11.63
C ASN A 76 -11.01 -1.66 -11.80
N LYS A 77 -10.79 -1.25 -13.05
CA LYS A 77 -10.19 0.05 -13.37
C LYS A 77 -10.94 1.16 -12.62
N ASN A 78 -12.25 1.01 -12.44
CA ASN A 78 -13.08 1.92 -11.66
C ASN A 78 -12.74 1.97 -10.17
N VAL A 79 -12.34 0.84 -9.55
CA VAL A 79 -11.92 0.84 -8.14
C VAL A 79 -10.56 1.50 -7.99
N LYS A 80 -9.60 1.16 -8.87
CA LYS A 80 -8.29 1.82 -8.89
C LYS A 80 -8.44 3.33 -9.09
N ASP A 81 -9.21 3.74 -10.09
CA ASP A 81 -9.46 5.15 -10.42
C ASP A 81 -10.16 5.88 -9.26
N LYS A 82 -11.10 5.21 -8.57
CA LYS A 82 -11.78 5.76 -7.39
C LYS A 82 -10.87 5.89 -6.16
N VAL A 83 -10.00 4.90 -5.92
CA VAL A 83 -9.00 4.98 -4.84
C VAL A 83 -7.99 6.08 -5.14
N CYS A 84 -7.50 6.16 -6.38
CA CYS A 84 -6.59 7.21 -6.82
C CYS A 84 -7.23 8.60 -6.66
N SER A 85 -8.51 8.76 -7.05
CA SER A 85 -9.18 10.06 -6.94
C SER A 85 -9.41 10.50 -5.50
N VAL A 86 -9.77 9.58 -4.60
CA VAL A 86 -9.93 9.89 -3.17
C VAL A 86 -8.60 10.28 -2.53
N ILE A 87 -7.53 9.51 -2.75
CA ILE A 87 -6.21 9.81 -2.19
C ILE A 87 -5.64 11.11 -2.76
N LYS A 88 -5.79 11.32 -4.07
CA LYS A 88 -5.41 12.59 -4.70
C LYS A 88 -6.20 13.76 -4.12
N TRP A 89 -7.50 13.60 -3.90
CA TRP A 89 -8.34 14.63 -3.28
C TRP A 89 -7.88 14.96 -1.85
N SER A 90 -7.51 13.97 -1.03
CA SER A 90 -6.96 14.22 0.31
C SER A 90 -5.69 15.09 0.26
N TYR A 91 -4.79 14.84 -0.71
CA TYR A 91 -3.59 15.66 -0.92
C TYR A 91 -3.91 17.06 -1.47
N ASP A 92 -4.80 17.15 -2.47
CA ASP A 92 -5.20 18.42 -3.07
C ASP A 92 -5.95 19.31 -2.06
N SER A 93 -6.56 18.71 -1.02
CA SER A 93 -7.28 19.40 0.06
C SER A 93 -6.36 19.90 1.18
N LEU A 94 -5.06 19.59 1.15
CA LEU A 94 -4.12 20.04 2.17
C LEU A 94 -3.97 21.57 2.15
N GLU A 95 -3.97 22.18 3.33
CA GLU A 95 -4.18 23.64 3.50
C GLU A 95 -3.03 24.53 2.98
N SER A 96 -1.85 23.97 2.69
CA SER A 96 -0.70 24.79 2.25
C SER A 96 0.30 24.03 1.36
N ARG A 97 1.12 24.79 0.63
CA ARG A 97 2.23 24.22 -0.17
C ARG A 97 3.30 23.56 0.70
N ASP A 98 3.47 24.04 1.94
CA ASP A 98 4.48 23.50 2.84
C ASP A 98 4.09 22.10 3.31
N ILE A 99 2.83 21.87 3.68
CA ILE A 99 2.34 20.51 4.03
C ILE A 99 2.37 19.56 2.84
N GLN A 100 2.06 20.07 1.63
CA GLN A 100 2.17 19.29 0.40
C GLN A 100 3.62 18.89 0.14
N SER A 101 4.57 19.82 0.27
CA SER A 101 6.00 19.56 0.10
C SER A 101 6.54 18.55 1.14
N CYS A 102 6.12 18.68 2.40
CA CYS A 102 6.39 17.70 3.47
C CYS A 102 5.90 16.30 3.10
N PHE A 103 4.66 16.17 2.61
CA PHE A 103 4.11 14.90 2.14
C PHE A 103 4.93 14.31 0.99
N LEU A 104 5.30 15.13 0.01
CA LEU A 104 6.14 14.68 -1.12
C LEU A 104 7.51 14.19 -0.66
N TYR A 105 8.10 14.85 0.33
CA TYR A 105 9.37 14.43 0.92
C TYR A 105 9.25 13.04 1.57
N CYS A 106 8.12 12.71 2.19
CA CYS A 106 7.89 11.38 2.76
C CYS A 106 7.89 10.25 1.72
N LEU A 107 7.63 10.54 0.44
CA LEU A 107 7.73 9.54 -0.63
C LEU A 107 9.15 8.99 -0.80
N LEU A 108 10.17 9.72 -0.36
CA LEU A 108 11.58 9.30 -0.39
C LEU A 108 11.90 8.14 0.55
N TYR A 109 11.06 7.89 1.57
CA TYR A 109 11.35 6.95 2.64
C TYR A 109 10.38 5.76 2.60
N PRO A 110 10.73 4.61 1.98
CA PRO A 110 9.82 3.47 1.81
C PRO A 110 9.41 2.78 3.11
N VAL A 111 10.20 2.98 4.16
CA VAL A 111 10.01 2.43 5.51
C VAL A 111 9.74 3.55 6.51
N ALA A 112 9.33 3.18 7.72
CA ALA A 112 9.11 4.16 8.78
C ALA A 112 10.39 4.95 9.09
N ILE A 113 10.20 6.22 9.45
CA ILE A 113 11.25 7.16 9.81
C ILE A 113 10.97 7.72 11.19
N LEU A 114 12.02 7.97 11.97
CA LEU A 114 11.91 8.66 13.26
C LEU A 114 11.31 10.05 13.05
N LEU A 115 10.33 10.41 13.88
CA LEU A 115 9.64 11.69 13.79
C LEU A 115 10.62 12.87 13.86
N ASP A 116 11.57 12.80 14.79
CA ASP A 116 12.60 13.83 14.98
C ASP A 116 13.48 14.00 13.73
N ASP A 117 13.89 12.89 13.11
CA ASP A 117 14.71 12.90 11.90
C ASP A 117 13.93 13.48 10.71
N LEU A 118 12.67 13.08 10.53
CA LEU A 118 11.82 13.59 9.47
C LEU A 118 11.66 15.12 9.56
N ILE A 119 11.39 15.62 10.76
CA ILE A 119 11.25 17.06 11.03
C ILE A 119 12.56 17.80 10.81
N TYR A 120 13.68 17.22 11.25
CA TYR A 120 15.01 17.77 11.01
C TYR A 120 15.29 17.90 9.51
N PHE A 121 14.97 16.88 8.71
CA PHE A 121 15.15 16.92 7.27
C PHE A 121 14.28 17.99 6.61
N TRP A 122 13.00 18.10 6.96
CA TRP A 122 12.16 19.18 6.44
C TRP A 122 12.68 20.58 6.79
N TRP A 123 13.29 20.74 7.97
CA TRP A 123 13.92 22.00 8.35
C TRP A 123 15.22 22.26 7.56
N ALA A 124 16.07 21.25 7.42
CA ALA A 124 17.33 21.35 6.68
C ALA A 124 17.11 21.68 5.19
N GLU A 125 16.02 21.18 4.61
CA GLU A 125 15.58 21.50 3.24
C GLU A 125 14.88 22.87 3.13
N GLY A 126 14.70 23.59 4.25
CA GLY A 126 14.06 24.91 4.28
C GLY A 126 12.54 24.90 4.15
N ILE A 127 11.90 23.72 4.04
CA ILE A 127 10.44 23.54 3.86
C ILE A 127 9.66 24.15 5.03
N LEU A 128 10.21 24.04 6.26
CA LEU A 128 9.57 24.57 7.46
C LEU A 128 9.82 26.07 7.69
N GLY A 129 10.49 26.73 6.75
CA GLY A 129 10.81 28.16 6.76
C GLY A 129 12.31 28.41 6.78
N GLU A 130 12.82 29.09 5.75
CA GLU A 130 14.24 29.34 5.48
C GLU A 130 15.00 30.06 6.61
N HIS A 131 14.29 30.83 7.45
CA HIS A 131 14.88 31.57 8.57
C HIS A 131 14.36 31.12 9.94
N ALA A 132 13.67 29.99 10.01
CA ALA A 132 13.15 29.46 11.26
C ALA A 132 14.27 28.85 12.11
N THR A 133 14.24 29.10 13.42
CA THR A 133 15.06 28.31 14.36
C THR A 133 14.57 26.86 14.37
N TYR A 134 15.45 25.91 14.68
CA TYR A 134 15.06 24.50 14.77
C TYR A 134 13.89 24.27 15.73
N LYS A 135 13.81 24.98 16.86
CA LYS A 135 12.68 24.88 17.79
C LYS A 135 11.35 25.30 17.16
N GLN A 136 11.34 26.37 16.36
CA GLN A 136 10.13 26.81 15.65
C GLN A 136 9.75 25.82 14.56
N ALA A 137 10.74 25.34 13.80
CA ALA A 137 10.55 24.33 12.78
C ALA A 137 10.01 23.04 13.39
N TYR A 138 10.52 22.62 14.54
CA TYR A 138 10.08 21.41 15.24
C TYR A 138 8.60 21.47 15.61
N ASN A 139 8.17 22.53 16.30
CA ASN A 139 6.77 22.73 16.66
C ASN A 139 5.85 22.76 15.42
N ARG A 140 6.33 23.36 14.33
CA ARG A 140 5.62 23.38 13.05
C ARG A 140 5.56 21.99 12.42
N GLY A 141 6.67 21.25 12.42
CA GLY A 141 6.79 19.90 11.89
C GLY A 141 5.82 18.94 12.56
N ILE A 142 5.73 18.98 13.90
CA ILE A 142 4.74 18.19 14.66
C ILE A 142 3.32 18.49 14.16
N LYS A 143 2.94 19.78 14.05
CA LYS A 143 1.62 20.16 13.53
C LYS A 143 1.36 19.57 12.14
N LEU A 144 2.34 19.65 11.24
CA LEU A 144 2.20 19.15 9.87
C LEU A 144 2.08 17.62 9.83
N VAL A 145 2.84 16.90 10.65
CA VAL A 145 2.73 15.44 10.77
C VAL A 145 1.34 15.04 11.24
N GLU A 146 0.82 15.68 12.30
CA GLU A 146 -0.52 15.39 12.80
C GLU A 146 -1.59 15.69 11.74
N SER A 147 -1.48 16.82 11.01
CA SER A 147 -2.39 17.12 9.90
C SER A 147 -2.32 16.10 8.76
N LEU A 148 -1.14 15.53 8.47
CA LEU A 148 -0.99 14.46 7.48
C LEU A 148 -1.56 13.13 7.96
N LYS A 149 -1.50 12.83 9.26
CA LYS A 149 -2.18 11.68 9.88
C LYS A 149 -3.69 11.86 9.84
N ASP A 150 -4.20 13.03 10.19
CA ASP A 150 -5.64 13.38 10.14
C ASP A 150 -6.20 13.26 8.71
N ALA A 151 -5.39 13.57 7.70
CA ALA A 151 -5.73 13.38 6.28
C ALA A 151 -5.61 11.92 5.79
N CYS A 152 -5.26 10.98 6.67
CA CYS A 152 -4.98 9.58 6.36
C CYS A 152 -3.86 9.39 5.31
N LEU A 153 -2.90 10.30 5.25
CA LEU A 153 -1.76 10.25 4.34
C LEU A 153 -0.51 9.64 4.98
N LEU A 154 -0.40 9.72 6.31
CA LEU A 154 0.63 9.08 7.13
C LEU A 154 -0.01 8.26 8.26
N GLU A 155 0.70 7.25 8.73
CA GLU A 155 0.37 6.44 9.91
C GLU A 155 1.48 6.53 10.94
N ALA A 156 1.11 6.40 12.22
CA ALA A 156 2.08 6.14 13.27
C ALA A 156 2.60 4.71 13.12
N ASP A 157 3.92 4.54 13.20
CA ASP A 157 4.51 3.22 13.37
C ASP A 157 4.86 3.06 14.84
N GLU A 158 3.97 2.38 15.57
CA GLU A 158 4.06 2.17 17.02
C GLU A 158 5.11 1.09 17.33
N MET A 159 6.38 1.37 17.07
CA MET A 159 7.45 0.70 17.80
C MET A 159 7.46 1.24 19.23
N GLU A 160 7.25 0.37 20.23
CA GLU A 160 6.96 0.69 21.65
C GLU A 160 7.90 1.70 22.37
N ILE A 161 8.99 2.15 21.73
CA ILE A 161 10.05 2.96 22.35
C ILE A 161 10.34 4.25 21.56
N VAL A 162 9.93 4.38 20.30
CA VAL A 162 10.33 5.50 19.44
C VAL A 162 9.18 5.94 18.53
N ASP A 163 8.88 7.24 18.55
CA ASP A 163 7.87 7.82 17.66
C ASP A 163 8.35 7.76 16.21
N CYS A 164 7.78 6.84 15.46
CA CYS A 164 8.03 6.66 14.04
C CYS A 164 6.78 7.02 13.23
N VAL A 165 7.01 7.49 12.00
CA VAL A 165 5.95 7.79 11.04
C VAL A 165 6.22 7.06 9.74
N LYS A 166 5.16 6.50 9.15
CA LYS A 166 5.23 5.83 7.86
C LYS A 166 4.14 6.36 6.94
N MET A 167 4.37 6.35 5.63
CA MET A 167 3.31 6.54 4.65
C MET A 167 2.62 5.21 4.36
N TYR A 168 1.29 5.19 4.37
CA TYR A 168 0.51 4.02 3.96
C TYR A 168 0.97 3.52 2.59
N ASP A 169 1.19 2.21 2.47
CA ASP A 169 1.70 1.60 1.23
C ASP A 169 0.81 1.94 0.02
N VAL A 170 -0.52 1.94 0.20
CA VAL A 170 -1.49 2.32 -0.84
C VAL A 170 -1.37 3.78 -1.27
N VAL A 171 -1.09 4.70 -0.34
CA VAL A 171 -0.91 6.13 -0.64
C VAL A 171 0.35 6.31 -1.46
N ARG A 172 1.46 5.70 -1.03
CA ARG A 172 2.72 5.70 -1.76
C ARG A 172 2.54 5.18 -3.19
N ASP A 173 1.89 4.03 -3.35
CA ASP A 173 1.67 3.43 -4.66
C ASP A 173 0.86 4.31 -5.61
N VAL A 174 -0.18 4.96 -5.09
CA VAL A 174 -0.99 5.89 -5.87
C VAL A 174 -0.15 7.08 -6.33
N PHE A 175 0.68 7.66 -5.46
CA PHE A 175 1.50 8.81 -5.83
C PHE A 175 2.66 8.45 -6.77
N ILE A 176 3.26 7.26 -6.63
CA ILE A 176 4.22 6.73 -7.62
C ILE A 176 3.53 6.54 -8.98
N TRP A 177 2.31 6.00 -8.99
CA TRP A 177 1.55 5.81 -10.23
C TRP A 177 1.16 7.14 -10.88
N ILE A 178 0.69 8.12 -10.11
CA ILE A 178 0.39 9.47 -10.60
C ILE A 178 1.67 10.06 -11.19
N ALA A 179 2.79 10.05 -10.47
CA ALA A 179 4.06 10.59 -10.96
C ALA A 179 4.56 9.88 -12.24
N SER A 180 4.31 8.58 -12.38
CA SER A 180 4.68 7.82 -13.59
C SER A 180 3.78 8.11 -14.80
N THR A 181 2.62 8.75 -14.59
CA THR A 181 1.63 9.02 -15.65
C THR A 181 1.48 10.50 -15.98
N SER A 182 1.82 11.41 -15.06
CA SER A 182 1.83 12.86 -15.28
C SER A 182 3.21 13.33 -15.74
N GLY A 183 3.37 13.65 -17.03
CA GLY A 183 4.62 14.20 -17.58
C GLY A 183 4.87 15.68 -17.26
N ASP A 184 4.57 16.15 -16.04
CA ASP A 184 4.56 17.56 -15.65
C ASP A 184 5.75 17.97 -14.75
N GLU A 185 6.10 19.25 -14.65
CA GLU A 185 7.34 19.70 -14.00
C GLU A 185 7.42 19.38 -12.49
N HIS A 186 6.28 19.33 -11.78
CA HIS A 186 6.22 18.88 -10.39
C HIS A 186 6.63 17.40 -10.22
N THR A 187 6.44 16.58 -11.24
CA THR A 187 6.89 15.19 -11.34
C THR A 187 8.42 15.07 -11.28
N SER A 188 9.16 16.14 -11.54
CA SER A 188 10.63 16.12 -11.48
C SER A 188 11.14 15.84 -10.07
N ILE A 189 10.51 16.40 -9.02
CA ILE A 189 10.88 16.09 -7.62
C ILE A 189 10.52 14.63 -7.27
N PHE A 190 9.36 14.15 -7.75
CA PHE A 190 8.95 12.75 -7.56
C PHE A 190 9.90 11.77 -8.27
N GLN A 191 10.31 12.06 -9.50
CA GLN A 191 11.22 11.21 -10.28
C GLN A 191 12.65 11.27 -9.74
N VAL A 192 13.12 12.43 -9.29
CA VAL A 192 14.40 12.55 -8.58
C VAL A 192 14.36 11.74 -7.29
N GLY A 193 13.24 11.80 -6.55
CA GLY A 193 13.05 11.04 -5.33
C GLY A 193 13.04 9.53 -5.52
N ILE A 194 12.23 9.04 -6.48
CA ILE A 194 12.17 7.63 -6.89
C ILE A 194 13.54 7.15 -7.39
N GLY A 195 14.21 7.94 -8.23
CA GLY A 195 15.56 7.64 -8.72
C GLY A 195 16.59 7.53 -7.60
N LEU A 196 16.51 8.39 -6.56
CA LEU A 196 17.39 8.31 -5.39
C LEU A 196 17.12 7.07 -4.53
N THR A 197 15.87 6.61 -4.44
CA THR A 197 15.52 5.38 -3.71
C THR A 197 15.98 4.12 -4.45
N GLU A 198 15.91 4.10 -5.78
CA GLU A 198 16.47 3.02 -6.60
C GLU A 198 18.01 2.96 -6.48
N ILE A 199 18.68 4.12 -6.49
CA ILE A 199 20.14 4.21 -6.32
C ILE A 199 20.57 3.75 -4.93
N SER A 200 19.81 4.06 -3.87
CA SER A 200 20.14 3.61 -2.51
C SER A 200 19.96 2.10 -2.34
N GLN A 201 18.90 1.51 -2.90
CA GLN A 201 18.71 0.05 -2.94
C GLN A 201 19.83 -0.65 -3.72
N PHE A 202 20.26 -0.09 -4.85
CA PHE A 202 21.37 -0.62 -5.63
C PHE A 202 22.70 -0.56 -4.86
N LYS A 203 22.98 0.56 -4.17
CA LYS A 203 24.20 0.71 -3.33
C LYS A 203 24.19 -0.19 -2.10
N ILE A 204 23.04 -0.43 -1.48
CA ILE A 204 22.92 -1.38 -0.36
C ILE A 204 23.19 -2.81 -0.87
N SER A 205 22.68 -3.20 -2.03
CA SER A 205 22.96 -4.52 -2.61
C SER A 205 24.43 -4.72 -3.04
N ALA A 206 25.11 -3.65 -3.44
CA ALA A 206 26.52 -3.67 -3.83
C ALA A 206 27.50 -3.61 -2.65
N SER A 207 27.03 -3.28 -1.44
CA SER A 207 27.87 -3.19 -0.22
C SER A 207 27.78 -4.43 0.68
N VAL A 208 27.01 -5.45 0.27
CA VAL A 208 26.81 -6.72 1.01
C VAL A 208 27.42 -7.92 0.25
N ASN A 209 28.31 -7.66 -0.73
CA ASN A 209 29.13 -8.69 -1.38
C ASN A 209 30.62 -8.41 -1.20
#